data_AF-A0A946UF73-F1
#
_entry.id   AF-A0A946UF73-F1
#
_cell.length_a   1.000
_cell.length_b   1.000
_cell.length_c   1.000
_cell.angle_alpha   90.00
_cell.angle_beta   90.00
_cell.angle_gamma   90.00
#
_symmetry.space_group_name_H-M   'P 1'
#
loop_
_entity.id
_entity.type
_entity.pdbx_description
1 polymer ?
#
loop_
_entity_poly.entity_id
_entity_poly.type
_entity_poly.pdbx_seq_one_letter_code
_entity_poly.pdbx_strand_id
1 'polypeptide(L)'
;MKRLVLLALAAAFLLPLTAMSADLTGTWQADNLCISGATLPGNEEPEISTFSIEQEGIYFLVTNITPSPGEKCGGIIIGKEISMTCPPSINEVTGEPEGTGTLFFGELKGPNVIEGINHVPDDGKTCSAIAVRL
;
A
#
# COMPACT_ATOMS: atom_id res chain seq x y z
N MET A 1 -28.70 -8.71 44.30
CA MET A 1 -28.97 -8.39 42.88
C MET A 1 -28.20 -7.17 42.34
N LYS A 2 -27.85 -6.15 43.13
CA LYS A 2 -27.10 -4.96 42.64
C LYS A 2 -25.64 -5.20 42.18
N ARG A 3 -24.97 -6.27 42.65
CA ARG A 3 -23.55 -6.54 42.30
C ARG A 3 -23.33 -7.22 40.94
N LEU A 4 -24.32 -7.96 40.43
CA LEU A 4 -24.23 -8.63 39.12
C LEU A 4 -24.35 -7.65 37.94
N VAL A 5 -25.06 -6.53 38.14
CA VAL A 5 -25.23 -5.50 37.10
C VAL A 5 -23.93 -4.72 36.85
N LEU A 6 -23.08 -4.54 37.88
CA LEU A 6 -21.80 -3.84 37.72
C LEU A 6 -20.73 -4.66 36.99
N LEU A 7 -20.74 -6.01 37.11
CA LEU A 7 -19.80 -6.86 36.38
C LEU A 7 -20.13 -6.95 34.88
N ALA A 8 -21.40 -6.90 34.51
CA ALA A 8 -21.82 -6.87 33.11
C ALA A 8 -21.45 -5.54 32.41
N LEU A 9 -21.51 -4.40 33.11
CA LEU A 9 -21.11 -3.11 32.56
C LEU A 9 -19.58 -2.99 32.38
N ALA A 10 -18.79 -3.60 33.26
CA ALA A 10 -17.33 -3.58 33.14
C ALA A 10 -16.82 -4.45 31.97
N ALA A 11 -17.50 -5.57 31.67
CA ALA A 11 -17.17 -6.42 30.53
C ALA A 11 -17.45 -5.76 29.17
N ALA A 12 -18.41 -4.83 29.11
CA ALA A 12 -18.70 -4.06 27.89
C ALA A 12 -17.64 -2.98 27.59
N PHE A 13 -16.90 -2.51 28.61
CA PHE A 13 -15.81 -1.52 28.45
C PHE A 13 -14.44 -2.15 28.17
N LEU A 14 -14.32 -3.49 28.26
CA LEU A 14 -13.11 -4.25 27.98
C LEU A 14 -13.16 -4.96 26.62
N LEU A 15 -14.16 -4.70 25.79
CA LEU A 15 -14.03 -5.03 24.37
C LEU A 15 -12.96 -4.07 23.85
N PRO A 16 -11.72 -4.54 23.54
CA PRO A 16 -10.84 -3.72 22.76
C PRO A 16 -11.67 -3.29 21.55
N LEU A 17 -11.69 -1.99 21.28
CA LEU A 17 -11.94 -1.53 19.92
C LEU A 17 -10.89 -2.26 19.09
N THR A 18 -11.24 -3.45 18.60
CA THR A 18 -10.54 -4.08 17.50
C THR A 18 -10.88 -3.15 16.35
N ALA A 19 -10.12 -2.07 16.23
CA ALA A 19 -9.72 -1.58 14.95
C ALA A 19 -9.18 -2.83 14.25
N MET A 20 -10.06 -3.55 13.55
CA MET A 20 -9.67 -4.66 12.72
C MET A 20 -8.77 -4.00 11.70
N SER A 21 -7.47 -4.07 11.94
CA SER A 21 -6.48 -3.73 10.93
C SER A 21 -6.90 -4.53 9.70
N ALA A 22 -7.18 -3.84 8.61
CA ALA A 22 -7.54 -4.53 7.39
C ALA A 22 -6.36 -5.43 7.02
N ASP A 23 -6.64 -6.71 6.79
CA ASP A 23 -5.63 -7.68 6.40
C ASP A 23 -5.37 -7.51 4.90
N LEU A 24 -4.20 -7.00 4.55
CA LEU A 24 -3.72 -6.81 3.18
C LEU A 24 -3.00 -8.04 2.63
N THR A 25 -2.76 -9.07 3.45
CA THR A 25 -1.91 -10.21 3.09
C THR A 25 -2.43 -10.91 1.84
N GLY A 26 -1.52 -11.16 0.89
CA GLY A 26 -1.83 -11.87 -0.35
C GLY A 26 -1.19 -11.26 -1.58
N THR A 27 -1.61 -11.74 -2.74
CA THR A 27 -1.13 -11.25 -4.04
C THR A 27 -2.12 -10.26 -4.62
N TRP A 28 -1.59 -9.21 -5.24
CA TRP A 28 -2.35 -8.11 -5.81
C TRP A 28 -1.86 -7.81 -7.23
N GLN A 29 -2.78 -7.33 -8.06
CA GLN A 29 -2.49 -6.76 -9.38
C GLN A 29 -2.97 -5.32 -9.39
N ALA A 30 -2.13 -4.39 -9.87
CA ALA A 30 -2.51 -2.99 -10.04
C ALA A 30 -2.39 -2.52 -11.47
N ASP A 31 -3.40 -1.77 -11.89
CA ASP A 31 -3.38 -0.99 -13.13
C ASP A 31 -2.90 0.42 -12.79
N ASN A 32 -1.74 0.81 -13.32
CA ASN A 32 -1.12 2.10 -13.05
C ASN A 32 -1.31 3.05 -14.23
N LEU A 33 -1.88 4.22 -13.98
CA LEU A 33 -1.98 5.31 -14.95
C LEU A 33 -1.02 6.43 -14.55
N CYS A 34 0.10 6.54 -15.26
CA CYS A 34 1.13 7.53 -14.99
C CYS A 34 0.95 8.77 -15.86
N ILE A 35 1.21 9.94 -15.28
CA ILE A 35 1.24 11.22 -15.99
C ILE A 35 2.59 11.87 -15.69
N SER A 36 3.35 12.19 -16.73
CA SER A 36 4.56 13.02 -16.61
C SER A 36 4.22 14.49 -16.85
N GLY A 37 4.91 15.42 -16.18
CA GLY A 37 4.67 16.86 -16.34
C GLY A 37 4.85 17.40 -17.78
N ALA A 38 5.35 16.60 -18.72
CA ALA A 38 5.57 16.95 -20.13
C ALA A 38 4.53 16.36 -21.10
N THR A 39 3.70 15.40 -20.66
CA THR A 39 2.70 14.74 -21.53
C THR A 39 1.27 15.08 -21.10
N LEU A 40 0.43 15.44 -22.08
CA LEU A 40 -1.01 15.63 -21.85
C LEU A 40 -1.65 14.29 -21.44
N PRO A 41 -2.60 14.29 -20.50
CA PRO A 41 -3.30 13.07 -20.09
C PRO A 41 -4.12 12.50 -21.26
N GLY A 42 -3.95 11.21 -21.57
CA GLY A 42 -4.93 10.46 -22.37
C GLY A 42 -4.43 9.44 -23.38
N ASN A 43 -3.12 9.18 -23.50
CA ASN A 43 -2.60 8.29 -24.55
C ASN A 43 -1.64 7.19 -24.07
N GLU A 44 -1.41 7.07 -22.77
CA GLU A 44 -0.58 6.00 -22.21
C GLU A 44 -1.50 4.83 -21.81
N GLU A 45 -1.22 3.64 -22.33
CA GLU A 45 -1.88 2.42 -21.87
C GLU A 45 -1.52 2.18 -20.39
N PRO A 46 -2.44 1.66 -19.56
CA PRO A 46 -2.15 1.40 -18.16
C PRO A 46 -0.99 0.40 -18.03
N GLU A 47 -0.02 0.71 -17.18
CA GLU A 47 1.05 -0.22 -16.83
C GLU A 47 0.54 -1.20 -15.78
N ILE A 48 0.56 -2.49 -16.11
CA ILE A 48 0.13 -3.55 -15.17
C ILE A 48 1.31 -3.96 -14.29
N SER A 49 1.09 -3.98 -12.98
CA SER A 49 2.05 -4.46 -11.99
C SER A 49 1.43 -5.55 -11.12
N THR A 50 2.26 -6.47 -10.63
CA THR A 50 1.85 -7.47 -9.64
C THR A 50 2.81 -7.48 -8.46
N PHE A 51 2.27 -7.70 -7.27
CA PHE A 51 3.04 -7.68 -6.04
C PHE A 51 2.39 -8.54 -4.95
N SER A 52 3.18 -9.00 -3.99
CA SER A 52 2.69 -9.64 -2.77
C SER A 52 2.82 -8.71 -1.58
N ILE A 53 1.86 -8.78 -0.65
CA ILE A 53 1.89 -8.08 0.62
C ILE A 53 2.00 -9.10 1.76
N GLU A 54 2.95 -8.86 2.66
CA GLU A 54 3.06 -9.50 3.97
C GLU A 54 2.78 -8.45 5.05
N GLN A 55 1.88 -8.73 6.00
CA GLN A 55 1.47 -7.76 7.02
C GLN A 55 1.71 -8.25 8.45
N GLU A 56 2.24 -7.36 9.29
CA GLU A 56 2.40 -7.54 10.73
C GLU A 56 1.79 -6.33 11.48
N GLY A 57 0.56 -6.52 11.99
CA GLY A 57 -0.17 -5.47 12.69
C GLY A 57 -0.56 -4.32 11.75
N ILE A 58 0.04 -3.14 11.97
CA ILE A 58 -0.15 -1.96 11.11
C ILE A 58 0.95 -1.81 10.05
N TYR A 59 2.01 -2.61 10.13
CA TYR A 59 3.13 -2.56 9.18
C TYR A 59 2.93 -3.61 8.10
N PHE A 60 3.34 -3.30 6.87
CA PHE A 60 3.37 -4.28 5.79
C PHE A 60 4.60 -4.12 4.90
N LEU A 61 4.97 -5.21 4.25
CA LEU A 61 6.03 -5.30 3.27
C LEU A 61 5.41 -5.70 1.94
N VAL A 62 5.71 -4.93 0.90
CA VAL A 62 5.34 -5.22 -0.48
C VAL A 62 6.56 -5.77 -1.19
N THR A 63 6.41 -6.90 -1.88
CA THR A 63 7.43 -7.43 -2.79
C THR A 63 6.89 -7.39 -4.21
N ASN A 64 7.57 -6.64 -5.08
CA ASN A 64 7.23 -6.56 -6.49
C ASN A 64 7.49 -7.92 -7.17
N ILE A 65 6.53 -8.37 -7.97
CA ILE A 65 6.60 -9.59 -8.79
C ILE A 65 6.82 -9.19 -10.25
N THR A 66 6.07 -8.21 -10.76
CA THR A 66 6.29 -7.58 -12.08
C THR A 66 6.00 -6.08 -12.01
N PRO A 67 6.73 -5.24 -12.76
CA PRO A 67 7.80 -5.57 -13.72
C PRO A 67 9.20 -5.75 -13.11
N SER A 68 9.37 -5.50 -11.80
CA SER A 68 10.69 -5.47 -11.13
C SER A 68 10.78 -6.51 -10.01
N PRO A 69 10.96 -7.82 -10.33
CA PRO A 69 10.92 -8.88 -9.34
C PRO A 69 11.91 -8.67 -8.18
N GLY A 70 11.39 -8.76 -6.95
CA GLY A 70 12.19 -8.72 -5.73
C GLY A 70 12.46 -7.33 -5.15
N GLU A 71 12.08 -6.25 -5.85
CA GLU A 71 12.05 -4.91 -5.25
C GLU A 71 11.06 -4.85 -4.09
N LYS A 72 11.47 -4.22 -2.99
CA LYS A 72 10.69 -4.21 -1.74
C LYS A 72 10.33 -2.79 -1.32
N CYS A 73 9.07 -2.62 -0.93
CA CYS A 73 8.57 -1.38 -0.36
C CYS A 73 7.98 -1.66 1.03
N GLY A 74 8.18 -0.75 1.97
CA GLY A 74 7.61 -0.83 3.32
C GLY A 74 6.48 0.16 3.47
N GLY A 75 5.45 -0.20 4.22
CA GLY A 75 4.34 0.71 4.48
C GLY A 75 3.63 0.49 5.80
N ILE A 76 2.72 1.40 6.08
CA ILE A 76 1.82 1.38 7.23
C ILE A 76 0.37 1.52 6.77
N ILE A 77 -0.54 0.84 7.48
CA ILE A 77 -1.98 0.97 7.31
C ILE A 77 -2.63 1.38 8.64
N ILE A 78 -3.40 2.47 8.61
CA ILE A 78 -4.15 2.98 9.77
C ILE A 78 -5.62 3.10 9.36
N GLY A 79 -6.45 2.19 9.88
CA GLY A 79 -7.84 2.09 9.46
C GLY A 79 -7.93 1.68 7.98
N LYS A 80 -8.24 2.64 7.11
CA LYS A 80 -8.27 2.43 5.65
C LYS A 80 -7.13 3.12 4.90
N GLU A 81 -6.41 4.02 5.56
CA GLU A 81 -5.36 4.82 4.94
C GLU A 81 -4.06 4.03 4.87
N ILE A 82 -3.41 4.09 3.71
CA ILE A 82 -2.16 3.40 3.41
C ILE A 82 -1.11 4.46 3.07
N SER A 83 0.07 4.31 3.67
CA SER A 83 1.28 5.05 3.30
C SER A 83 2.40 4.05 3.06
N MET A 84 3.09 4.16 1.95
CA MET A 84 4.18 3.26 1.57
C MET A 84 5.37 4.04 1.01
N THR A 85 6.56 3.53 1.26
CA THR A 85 7.82 4.07 0.76
C THR A 85 8.64 2.94 0.16
N CYS A 86 9.11 3.16 -1.06
CA CYS A 86 10.07 2.31 -1.75
C CYS A 86 11.43 3.00 -1.72
N PRO A 87 12.52 2.32 -1.34
CA PRO A 87 13.86 2.85 -1.51
C PRO A 87 14.17 3.06 -3.01
N PRO A 88 15.17 3.88 -3.36
CA PRO A 88 15.68 3.93 -4.72
C PRO A 88 16.18 2.56 -5.16
N SER A 89 16.08 2.27 -6.46
CA SER A 89 16.64 1.07 -7.05
C SER A 89 18.16 1.06 -6.87
N ILE A 90 18.80 -0.11 -6.82
CA ILE A 90 20.26 -0.19 -6.79
C ILE A 90 20.74 -0.53 -8.20
N ASN A 91 21.64 0.30 -8.73
CA ASN A 91 22.26 0.01 -10.01
C ASN A 91 23.20 -1.19 -9.87
N GLU A 92 22.90 -2.31 -10.55
CA GLU A 92 23.64 -3.56 -10.37
C GLU A 92 25.12 -3.49 -10.82
N VAL A 93 25.48 -2.52 -11.66
CA VAL A 93 26.84 -2.35 -12.19
C VAL A 93 27.71 -1.53 -11.25
N THR A 94 27.13 -0.47 -10.68
CA THR A 94 27.87 0.52 -9.86
C THR A 94 27.68 0.31 -8.37
N GLY A 95 26.60 -0.38 -7.96
CA GLY A 95 26.19 -0.54 -6.56
C GLY A 95 25.63 0.75 -5.94
N GLU A 96 25.48 1.81 -6.74
CA GLU A 96 24.97 3.10 -6.28
C GLU A 96 23.44 3.15 -6.39
N PRO A 97 22.76 3.92 -5.53
CA PRO A 97 21.34 4.20 -5.68
C PRO A 97 21.04 4.89 -7.01
N GLU A 98 20.11 4.33 -7.76
CA GLU A 98 19.51 4.91 -8.94
C GLU A 98 18.14 5.46 -8.54
N GLY A 99 18.09 6.79 -8.44
CA GLY A 99 16.88 7.51 -8.09
C GLY A 99 16.77 8.01 -6.63
N THR A 100 15.58 8.48 -6.25
CA THR A 100 15.21 9.20 -5.03
C THR A 100 14.20 8.42 -4.18
N GLY A 101 13.74 7.26 -4.68
CA GLY A 101 12.77 6.41 -4.00
C GLY A 101 11.33 6.93 -4.17
N THR A 102 10.36 6.04 -4.01
CA THR A 102 8.98 6.28 -4.42
C THR A 102 8.05 6.36 -3.21
N LEU A 103 7.11 7.32 -3.22
CA LEU A 103 6.14 7.51 -2.14
C LEU A 103 4.72 7.23 -2.65
N PHE A 104 4.02 6.34 -1.96
CA PHE A 104 2.65 5.96 -2.29
C PHE A 104 1.70 6.29 -1.13
N PHE A 105 0.58 6.90 -1.48
CA PHE A 105 -0.54 7.13 -0.57
C PHE A 105 -1.79 6.48 -1.16
N GLY A 106 -2.54 5.75 -0.35
CA GLY A 106 -3.75 5.09 -0.82
C GLY A 106 -4.80 4.89 0.26
N GLU A 107 -5.92 4.33 -0.16
CA GLU A 107 -7.04 3.98 0.69
C GLU A 107 -7.60 2.61 0.29
N LEU A 108 -8.00 1.81 1.28
CA LEU A 108 -8.81 0.63 1.05
C LEU A 108 -10.27 0.98 0.71
N LYS A 109 -10.69 0.65 -0.51
CA LYS A 109 -12.08 0.76 -0.98
C LYS A 109 -12.90 -0.52 -0.74
N GLY A 110 -12.39 -1.42 0.10
CA GLY A 110 -13.01 -2.70 0.43
C GLY A 110 -11.94 -3.69 0.91
N PRO A 111 -12.30 -4.97 1.13
CA PRO A 111 -11.32 -5.98 1.52
C PRO A 111 -10.31 -6.29 0.41
N ASN A 112 -10.69 -6.10 -0.85
CA ASN A 112 -9.93 -6.58 -2.02
C ASN A 112 -9.58 -5.47 -3.02
N VAL A 113 -9.70 -4.20 -2.63
CA VAL A 113 -9.42 -3.06 -3.52
C VAL A 113 -8.63 -2.00 -2.77
N ILE A 114 -7.45 -1.67 -3.29
CA ILE A 114 -6.65 -0.51 -2.87
C ILE A 114 -6.71 0.49 -4.01
N GLU A 115 -7.09 1.73 -3.71
CA GLU A 115 -6.95 2.85 -4.64
C GLU A 115 -5.85 3.76 -4.09
N GLY A 116 -4.91 4.18 -4.93
CA GLY A 116 -3.88 5.08 -4.46
C GLY A 116 -3.22 5.89 -5.55
N ILE A 117 -2.39 6.80 -5.08
CA ILE A 117 -1.59 7.71 -5.88
C ILE A 117 -0.14 7.47 -5.48
N ASN A 118 0.65 7.12 -6.48
CA ASN A 118 2.08 6.96 -6.38
C ASN A 118 2.78 8.21 -6.92
N HIS A 119 3.67 8.79 -6.14
CA HIS A 119 4.58 9.83 -6.60
C HIS A 119 5.96 9.22 -6.81
N VAL A 120 6.42 9.20 -8.08
CA VAL A 120 7.74 8.73 -8.49
C VAL A 120 8.61 9.97 -8.73
N PRO A 121 9.45 10.38 -7.76
CA PRO A 121 10.13 11.67 -7.84
C PRO A 121 11.24 11.71 -8.89
N ASP A 122 11.84 10.56 -9.25
CA ASP A 122 12.93 10.49 -10.26
C ASP A 122 12.50 10.81 -11.68
N ASP A 123 11.32 10.34 -12.05
CA ASP A 123 10.78 10.53 -13.40
C ASP A 123 9.91 11.78 -13.48
N GLY A 124 9.69 12.49 -12.37
CA GLY A 124 8.70 13.56 -12.28
C GLY A 124 7.28 13.10 -12.64
N LYS A 125 7.01 11.80 -12.47
CA LYS A 125 5.74 11.16 -12.80
C LYS A 125 4.90 11.02 -11.55
N THR A 126 3.60 11.26 -11.71
CA THR A 126 2.60 10.88 -10.70
C THR A 126 1.70 9.85 -11.32
N CYS A 127 1.61 8.68 -10.69
CA CYS A 127 0.77 7.58 -11.13
C CYS A 127 -0.43 7.44 -10.20
N SER A 128 -1.61 7.16 -10.75
CA SER A 128 -2.74 6.65 -9.96
C SER A 128 -2.86 5.16 -10.21
N ALA A 129 -3.15 4.39 -9.17
CA ALA A 129 -3.22 2.95 -9.25
C ALA A 129 -4.49 2.43 -8.59
N ILE A 130 -5.12 1.45 -9.23
CA ILE A 130 -6.14 0.61 -8.61
C ILE A 130 -5.59 -0.79 -8.53
N ALA A 131 -5.40 -1.29 -7.31
CA ALA A 131 -4.96 -2.66 -7.06
C ALA A 131 -6.13 -3.53 -6.61
N VAL A 132 -6.21 -4.72 -7.18
CA VAL A 132 -7.18 -5.77 -6.83
C VAL A 132 -6.46 -7.00 -6.32
N ARG A 133 -7.02 -7.63 -5.28
CA ARG A 133 -6.49 -8.88 -4.74
C ARG A 133 -6.80 -10.04 -5.71
N LEU A 134 -5.81 -10.91 -5.94
CA LEU A 134 -5.91 -12.12 -6.76
C LEU A 134 -6.34 -13.36 -5.96
#